data_AF-A0A352RZA3-F1
#
_entry.id   AF-A0A352RZA3-F1
#
_cell.length_a   1.000
_cell.length_b   1.000
_cell.length_c   1.000
_cell.angle_alpha   90.00
_cell.angle_beta   90.00
_cell.angle_gamma   90.00
#
_symmetry.space_group_name_H-M   'P 1'
#
loop_
_entity.id
_entity.type
_entity.pdbx_description
1 polymer ?
#
loop_
_entity_poly.entity_id
_entity_poly.type
_entity_poly.pdbx_seq_one_letter_code
_entity_poly.pdbx_strand_id
1 'polypeptide(L)' 'EVVLKATPIGTLMAQPEYAGAIWALADIDMSKLDARPERINISLPRFVLHKIDMFVERRHETRSGFLARVALDAIAGSV' A
#
# COMPACT_ATOMS: atom_id res chain seq x y z
N GLU A 1 -0.21 12.22 -7.21
CA GLU A 1 0.33 12.15 -5.84
C GLU A 1 -0.79 12.54 -4.90
N VAL A 2 -1.19 11.65 -3.98
CA VAL A 2 -2.25 11.94 -3.01
C VAL A 2 -1.60 12.71 -1.86
N VAL A 3 -1.87 14.01 -1.77
CA VAL A 3 -1.39 14.84 -0.67
C VAL A 3 -2.41 14.78 0.45
N LEU A 4 -2.10 14.04 1.52
CA LEU A 4 -2.92 14.04 2.72
C LEU A 4 -2.66 15.33 3.49
N LYS A 5 -3.72 16.11 3.74
CA LYS A 5 -3.65 17.35 4.52
C LYS A 5 -4.34 17.12 5.86
N ALA A 6 -3.57 17.18 6.94
CA ALA A 6 -4.11 17.20 8.29
C ALA A 6 -4.90 18.50 8.52
N THR A 7 -6.09 18.38 9.09
CA THR A 7 -6.96 19.52 9.42
C THR A 7 -7.18 19.55 10.94
N PRO A 8 -7.01 20.70 11.60
CA PRO A 8 -7.32 20.81 13.02
C PRO A 8 -8.78 20.47 13.29
N ILE A 9 -9.02 19.68 14.34
CA ILE A 9 -10.35 19.29 14.78
C ILE A 9 -11.31 20.48 14.92
N GLY A 10 -10.84 21.60 15.49
CA GLY A 10 -11.67 22.80 15.70
C GLY A 10 -12.21 23.41 14.41
N THR A 11 -11.49 23.28 13.29
CA THR A 11 -11.96 23.73 11.97
C THR A 11 -13.15 22.91 11.50
N LEU A 12 -13.17 21.61 11.79
CA LEU A 12 -14.24 20.71 11.40
C LEU A 12 -15.42 20.75 12.38
N MET A 13 -15.16 20.94 13.68
CA MET A 13 -16.22 21.08 14.70
C MET A 13 -17.18 22.24 14.44
N ALA A 14 -16.72 23.30 13.77
CA ALA A 14 -17.56 24.44 13.42
C ALA A 14 -18.53 24.16 12.25
N GLN A 15 -18.35 23.04 11.54
CA GLN A 15 -19.13 22.72 10.35
C GLN A 15 -20.41 21.95 10.74
N PRO A 16 -21.60 22.37 10.28
CA PRO A 16 -22.88 21.76 10.67
C PRO A 16 -22.97 20.25 10.38
N GLU A 17 -22.29 19.76 9.34
CA GLU A 17 -22.27 18.36 8.94
C GLU A 17 -21.63 17.42 9.99
N TYR A 18 -20.86 17.94 10.94
CA TYR A 18 -20.22 17.17 12.01
C TYR A 18 -20.86 17.42 13.39
N ALA A 19 -22.06 18.01 13.45
CA ALA A 19 -22.76 18.26 14.70
C ALA A 19 -23.07 16.97 15.46
N GLY A 20 -22.66 16.89 16.73
CA GLY A 20 -22.85 15.71 17.58
C GLY A 20 -21.87 14.56 17.30
N ALA A 21 -20.90 14.74 16.41
CA ALA A 21 -19.87 13.74 16.14
C ALA A 21 -18.91 13.57 17.33
N ILE A 22 -18.39 12.35 17.48
CA ILE A 22 -17.28 12.03 18.38
C ILE A 22 -15.99 12.08 17.57
N TRP A 23 -14.95 12.68 18.14
CA TRP A 23 -13.68 12.89 17.46
C TRP A 23 -12.59 11.97 18.01
N ALA A 24 -11.73 11.50 17.11
CA ALA A 24 -10.50 10.81 17.41
C ALA A 24 -9.38 11.35 16.50
N LEU A 25 -8.13 11.24 16.96
CA LEU A 25 -6.95 11.55 16.17
C LEU A 25 -6.19 10.25 15.92
N ALA A 26 -5.88 9.99 14.65
CA ALA A 26 -4.98 8.91 14.26
C ALA A 26 -3.60 9.51 13.96
N ASP A 27 -2.57 9.01 14.64
CA ASP A 27 -1.19 9.34 14.30
C ASP A 27 -0.74 8.41 13.16
N ILE A 28 -0.43 9.02 12.01
CA ILE A 28 -0.08 8.31 10.78
C ILE A 28 1.34 8.69 10.40
N ASP A 29 2.23 7.70 10.45
CA ASP A 29 3.56 7.82 9.90
C ASP A 29 3.51 7.83 8.37
N MET A 30 3.58 9.04 7.80
CA MET A 30 3.52 9.26 6.36
C MET A 30 4.66 8.58 5.58
N SER A 31 5.79 8.25 6.23
CA SER A 31 6.89 7.53 5.57
C SER A 31 6.49 6.12 5.13
N LYS A 32 5.54 5.51 5.85
CA LYS A 32 4.98 4.19 5.50
C LYS A 32 3.99 4.22 4.35
N LEU A 33 3.56 5.42 3.96
CA LEU A 33 2.67 5.66 2.82
C LEU A 33 3.44 6.13 1.58
N ASP A 34 4.78 6.11 1.60
CA ASP A 34 5.58 6.41 0.42
C ASP A 34 5.30 5.37 -0.66
N ALA A 35 4.59 5.79 -1.70
CA ALA A 35 4.24 4.93 -2.83
C ALA A 35 5.40 4.74 -3.81
N ARG A 36 6.58 5.36 -3.56
CA ARG A 36 7.76 5.18 -4.40
C ARG A 36 8.29 3.75 -4.23
N PRO A 37 8.41 2.98 -5.33
CA PRO A 37 8.97 1.64 -5.25
C PRO A 37 10.43 1.67 -4.78
N GLU A 38 10.74 0.90 -3.73
CA GLU A 38 12.12 0.67 -3.31
C GLU A 38 12.75 -0.47 -4.14
N ARG A 39 13.95 -0.24 -4.68
CA ARG A 39 14.67 -1.25 -5.48
C ARG A 39 15.48 -2.15 -4.55
N ILE A 40 15.17 -3.44 -4.57
CA ILE A 40 15.88 -4.46 -3.78
C ILE A 40 16.62 -5.45 -4.69
N ASN A 41 17.71 -6.02 -4.18
CA ASN A 41 18.41 -7.14 -4.81
C ASN A 41 18.06 -8.43 -4.06
N ILE A 42 17.51 -9.43 -4.76
CA ILE A 42 17.11 -10.71 -4.18
C ILE A 42 17.68 -11.88 -4.97
N SER A 43 17.91 -12.99 -4.27
CA SER A 43 18.25 -14.27 -4.90
C SER A 43 17.02 -15.17 -4.94
N LEU A 44 16.72 -15.74 -6.10
CA LEU A 44 15.65 -16.70 -6.30
C LEU A 44 16.20 -17.96 -6.97
N PRO A 45 15.68 -19.16 -6.64
CA PRO A 45 16.00 -20.35 -7.41
C PRO A 45 15.63 -20.15 -8.88
N ARG A 46 16.53 -20.54 -9.81
CA ARG A 46 16.36 -20.30 -11.26
C ARG A 46 15.01 -20.81 -11.81
N PHE A 47 14.56 -21.98 -11.34
CA PHE A 47 13.30 -22.56 -11.77
C PHE A 47 12.07 -21.75 -11.31
N VAL A 48 12.17 -21.06 -10.16
CA VAL A 48 11.11 -20.17 -9.65
C VAL A 48 11.02 -18.94 -10.53
N LEU A 49 12.15 -18.31 -10.83
CA LEU A 49 12.20 -17.13 -11.70
C LEU A 49 11.59 -17.43 -13.08
N HIS A 50 11.92 -18.58 -13.67
CA HIS A 50 11.34 -18.98 -14.96
C HIS A 50 9.80 -19.16 -14.90
N LYS A 51 9.29 -19.76 -13.81
CA LYS A 51 7.84 -19.89 -13.61
C LYS A 51 7.15 -18.53 -13.46
N ILE A 52 7.79 -17.58 -12.76
CA ILE A 52 7.28 -16.21 -12.62
C ILE A 52 7.22 -15.55 -13.99
N ASP A 53 8.30 -15.61 -14.78
CA ASP A 53 8.36 -15.01 -16.12
C ASP A 53 7.23 -15.51 -17.03
N MET A 54 7.07 -16.82 -17.13
CA MET A 54 6.00 -17.44 -17.91
C MET A 54 4.59 -17.06 -17.43
N PHE A 55 4.42 -16.75 -16.14
CA PHE A 55 3.14 -16.39 -15.56
C PHE A 55 2.77 -14.94 -15.87
N VAL A 56 3.73 -14.03 -15.70
CA VAL A 56 3.52 -12.58 -15.85
C VAL A 56 3.46 -12.16 -17.31
N GLU A 57 4.23 -12.81 -18.19
CA GLU A 57 4.22 -12.56 -19.64
C GLU A 57 2.82 -12.73 -20.24
N ARG A 58 2.12 -13.80 -19.84
CA ARG A 58 0.74 -14.09 -20.28
C ARG A 58 -0.31 -13.11 -19.77
N ARG A 59 0.02 -12.30 -18.77
CA ARG A 59 -0.89 -11.35 -18.10
C ARG A 59 -0.51 -9.89 -18.33
N HIS A 60 0.52 -9.64 -19.12
CA HIS A 60 1.10 -8.30 -19.27
C HIS A 60 1.46 -7.66 -17.93
N GLU A 61 1.87 -8.47 -16.94
CA GLU A 61 2.28 -8.06 -15.61
C GLU A 61 3.81 -7.97 -15.52
N THR A 62 4.34 -7.20 -14.57
CA THR A 62 5.79 -7.15 -14.29
C THR A 62 6.15 -8.12 -13.16
N ARG A 63 7.42 -8.57 -13.11
CA ARG A 63 7.93 -9.38 -11.99
C ARG A 63 7.69 -8.72 -10.62
N SER A 64 8.00 -7.43 -10.53
CA SER A 64 7.84 -6.66 -9.29
C SER A 64 6.38 -6.50 -8.90
N GLY A 65 5.48 -6.21 -9.86
CA GLY A 65 4.04 -6.14 -9.60
C GLY A 65 3.47 -7.47 -9.12
N PHE A 66 3.84 -8.58 -9.78
CA PHE A 66 3.45 -9.92 -9.38
C PHE A 66 3.92 -10.27 -7.96
N LEU A 67 5.21 -10.08 -7.67
CA LEU A 67 5.79 -10.39 -6.35
C LEU A 67 5.15 -9.56 -5.24
N ALA A 68 4.91 -8.26 -5.48
CA ALA A 68 4.26 -7.38 -4.51
C ALA A 68 2.83 -7.84 -4.19
N ARG A 69 2.04 -8.16 -5.22
CA ARG A 69 0.67 -8.65 -5.06
C ARG A 69 0.62 -9.97 -4.29
N VAL A 70 1.42 -10.96 -4.69
CA VAL A 70 1.46 -12.26 -3.98
C VAL A 70 1.94 -12.10 -2.54
N ALA A 71 2.89 -11.20 -2.27
CA ALA A 71 3.33 -10.92 -0.91
C ALA A 71 2.19 -10.33 -0.05
N LEU A 72 1.43 -9.38 -0.58
CA LEU A 72 0.26 -8.82 0.12
C LEU A 72 -0.82 -9.88 0.37
N ASP A 73 -1.14 -10.69 -0.64
CA ASP A 73 -2.11 -11.78 -0.52
C ASP A 73 -1.67 -12.79 0.57
N ALA A 74 -0.39 -13.15 0.59
CA ALA A 74 0.18 -14.07 1.58
C ALA A 74 0.17 -13.48 3.00
N ILE A 75 0.51 -12.21 3.16
CA ILE A 75 0.46 -11.52 4.46
C ILE A 75 -0.98 -11.44 4.96
N ALA A 76 -1.93 -11.04 4.12
CA ALA A 76 -3.34 -10.93 4.49
C ALA A 76 -3.96 -12.28 4.85
N GLY A 77 -3.58 -13.37 4.17
CA GLY A 77 -4.03 -14.72 4.50
C GLY A 77 -3.31 -15.37 5.68
N SER A 78 -2.26 -14.72 6.22
CA SER A 78 -1.52 -15.17 7.40
C SER A 78 -1.99 -14.52 8.70
N VAL A 79 -2.96 -13.59 8.61
CA VAL A 79 -3.68 -12.96 9.72
C VAL A 79 -5.03 -13.66 9.89
#